data_AF-A0A6B2LMK9-F1
#
_entry.id   AF-A0A6B2LMK9-F1
#
_cell.length_a   1.000
_cell.length_b   1.000
_cell.length_c   1.000
_cell.angle_alpha   90.00
_cell.angle_beta   90.00
_cell.angle_gamma   90.00
#
_symmetry.space_group_name_H-M   'P 1'
#
loop_
_entity.id
_entity.type
_entity.pdbx_description
1 polymer ?
#
loop_
_entity_poly.entity_id
_entity_poly.type
_entity_poly.pdbx_seq_one_letter_code
_entity_poly.pdbx_strand_id
1 'polypeptide(L)'
;MVNWIEMNGGACFEVSGGVPVFKDGKGVFCREFFWFHHLYSKVKRRYILDWADELDLTGFSLPGKPGVVCVEGLKENVELFYARLKTLPWQKLGSKHRVEEECSMDGMSRLRKFEKLRELDVEYQGTKSSLGELRQQLVLKGLDYVFGEVFGIGTDN
;
A
#
# COMPACT_ATOMS: atom_id res chain seq x y z
N MET A 1 -28.06 1.06 -7.74
CA MET A 1 -28.64 0.83 -6.40
C MET A 1 -27.82 -0.25 -5.73
N VAL A 2 -26.79 0.14 -4.98
CA VAL A 2 -26.08 -0.78 -4.06
C VAL A 2 -26.06 -0.06 -2.72
N ASN A 3 -26.92 -0.51 -1.81
CA ASN A 3 -26.97 -0.06 -0.43
C ASN A 3 -25.82 -0.71 0.34
N TRP A 4 -24.98 0.11 0.98
CA TRP A 4 -23.94 -0.32 1.91
C TRP A 4 -24.29 0.16 3.32
N ILE A 5 -25.12 -0.62 4.00
CA ILE A 5 -25.41 -0.61 5.44
C ILE A 5 -25.41 -2.11 5.77
N GLU A 6 -24.56 -2.70 6.61
CA GLU A 6 -23.97 -2.28 7.87
C GLU A 6 -22.81 -3.25 8.26
N MET A 7 -22.19 -3.00 9.42
CA MET A 7 -21.24 -3.84 10.17
C MET A 7 -19.76 -3.48 10.08
N ASN A 8 -19.46 -2.25 10.51
CA ASN A 8 -18.67 -1.99 11.71
C ASN A 8 -18.68 -0.47 11.91
N GLY A 9 -18.96 0.01 13.13
CA GLY A 9 -19.00 1.43 13.49
C GLY A 9 -17.63 2.13 13.44
N GLY A 10 -16.96 2.07 12.31
CA GLY A 10 -15.84 2.93 11.96
C GLY A 10 -16.40 4.12 11.20
N ALA A 11 -16.17 5.33 11.73
CA ALA A 11 -16.61 6.58 11.13
C ALA A 11 -16.41 6.57 9.61
N CYS A 12 -17.50 6.81 8.86
CA CYS A 12 -17.39 7.31 7.48
C CYS A 12 -16.65 8.64 7.59
N PHE A 13 -15.34 8.62 7.33
CA PHE A 13 -14.60 9.84 7.16
C PHE A 13 -14.88 10.35 5.75
N GLU A 14 -15.96 11.13 5.62
CA GLU A 14 -16.17 11.95 4.43
C GLU A 14 -15.05 12.99 4.40
N VAL A 15 -14.14 12.86 3.44
CA VAL A 15 -13.19 13.93 3.15
C VAL A 15 -13.99 15.03 2.45
N SER A 16 -14.29 16.11 3.16
CA SER A 16 -15.12 17.22 2.68
C SER A 16 -14.44 18.10 1.59
N GLY A 17 -13.26 17.69 1.12
CA GLY A 17 -12.63 18.19 -0.09
C GLY A 17 -12.20 16.98 -0.91
N GLY A 18 -12.39 17.01 -2.23
CA GLY A 18 -12.06 15.88 -3.11
C GLY A 18 -10.61 15.38 -2.97
N VAL A 19 -10.31 14.26 -3.64
CA VAL A 19 -8.99 13.61 -3.61
C VAL A 19 -7.88 14.66 -3.81
N PRO A 20 -6.90 14.75 -2.90
CA PRO A 20 -5.79 15.69 -3.05
C PRO A 20 -5.09 15.53 -4.42
N VAL A 21 -4.82 16.67 -5.03
CA VAL A 21 -4.15 16.78 -6.34
C VAL A 21 -2.95 17.72 -6.24
N PHE A 22 -2.09 17.68 -7.25
CA PHE A 22 -0.97 18.63 -7.40
C PHE A 22 -1.44 20.08 -7.30
N LYS A 23 -0.80 20.87 -6.45
CA LYS A 23 -1.01 22.31 -6.34
C LYS A 23 0.13 23.01 -7.09
N ASP A 24 -0.21 23.97 -7.96
CA ASP A 24 0.77 24.74 -8.73
C ASP A 24 1.77 23.89 -9.55
N GLY A 25 1.34 22.69 -9.96
CA GLY A 25 2.17 21.75 -10.73
C GLY A 25 3.28 21.05 -9.94
N LYS A 26 3.30 21.21 -8.61
CA LYS A 26 4.28 20.58 -7.71
C LYS A 26 3.59 19.70 -6.67
N GLY A 27 4.27 18.65 -6.24
CA GLY A 27 3.81 17.73 -5.22
C GLY A 27 4.96 16.89 -4.69
N VAL A 28 4.66 16.09 -3.66
CA VAL A 28 5.62 15.14 -3.10
C VAL A 28 5.14 13.73 -3.44
N PHE A 29 5.94 13.01 -4.22
CA PHE A 29 5.77 11.57 -4.39
C PHE A 29 6.09 10.87 -3.08
N CYS A 30 5.29 9.89 -2.71
CA CYS A 30 5.51 9.05 -1.55
C CYS A 30 5.33 7.58 -1.95
N ARG A 31 6.31 6.75 -1.58
CA ARG A 31 6.21 5.29 -1.56
C ARG A 31 6.29 4.83 -0.12
N GLU A 32 5.27 4.12 0.35
CA GLU A 32 5.24 3.62 1.73
C GLU A 32 4.91 2.13 1.80
N PHE A 33 5.64 1.43 2.66
CA PHE A 33 5.44 0.02 2.95
C PHE A 33 4.83 -0.13 4.35
N PHE A 34 3.59 -0.62 4.38
CA PHE A 34 2.88 -0.98 5.58
C PHE A 34 3.05 -2.46 5.89
N TRP A 35 3.35 -2.76 7.15
CA TRP A 35 3.45 -4.11 7.66
C TRP A 35 2.29 -4.40 8.59
N PHE A 36 1.74 -5.60 8.47
CA PHE A 36 0.63 -6.10 9.25
C PHE A 36 1.03 -7.43 9.88
N HIS A 37 0.63 -7.66 11.13
CA HIS A 37 0.85 -8.98 11.73
C HIS A 37 0.15 -10.06 10.89
N HIS A 38 -1.12 -9.83 10.52
CA HIS A 38 -1.88 -10.64 9.55
C HIS A 38 -2.71 -9.75 8.62
N LEU A 39 -2.83 -10.17 7.35
CA LEU A 39 -3.76 -9.59 6.38
C LEU A 39 -4.57 -10.70 5.69
N TYR A 40 -5.48 -11.34 6.44
CA TYR A 40 -6.32 -12.43 5.92
C TYR A 40 -7.78 -12.04 5.66
N SER A 41 -8.27 -10.98 6.31
CA SER A 41 -9.67 -10.58 6.20
C SER A 41 -10.00 -10.13 4.78
N LYS A 42 -10.85 -10.88 4.08
CA LYS A 42 -11.32 -10.55 2.72
C LYS A 42 -11.92 -9.13 2.65
N VAL A 43 -12.66 -8.73 3.69
CA VAL A 43 -13.26 -7.38 3.78
C VAL A 43 -12.18 -6.31 3.84
N LYS A 44 -11.18 -6.45 4.73
CA LYS A 44 -10.09 -5.46 4.82
C LYS A 44 -9.24 -5.40 3.56
N ARG A 45 -8.99 -6.55 2.93
CA ARG A 45 -8.30 -6.64 1.64
C ARG A 45 -9.07 -5.89 0.55
N ARG A 46 -10.39 -6.03 0.53
CA ARG A 46 -11.24 -5.28 -0.40
C ARG A 46 -11.15 -3.77 -0.16
N TYR A 47 -11.22 -3.33 1.10
CA TYR A 47 -11.04 -1.91 1.44
C TYR A 47 -9.69 -1.35 1.00
N ILE A 48 -8.60 -2.11 1.14
CA ILE A 48 -7.27 -1.72 0.65
C ILE A 48 -7.30 -1.44 -0.85
N LEU A 49 -7.91 -2.34 -1.64
CA LEU A 49 -8.03 -2.16 -3.09
C LEU A 49 -8.91 -0.96 -3.45
N ASP A 50 -10.09 -0.86 -2.83
CA ASP A 50 -11.06 0.21 -3.12
C ASP A 50 -10.50 1.59 -2.74
N TRP A 51 -9.87 1.73 -1.57
CA TRP A 51 -9.29 3.00 -1.14
C TRP A 51 -8.06 3.40 -1.95
N ALA A 52 -7.27 2.43 -2.44
CA ALA A 52 -6.15 2.76 -3.30
C ALA A 52 -6.61 3.27 -4.68
N ASP A 53 -7.65 2.65 -5.26
CA ASP A 53 -8.24 3.11 -6.52
C ASP A 53 -8.87 4.51 -6.36
N GLU A 54 -9.62 4.73 -5.26
CA GLU A 54 -10.20 6.04 -4.94
C GLU A 54 -9.16 7.15 -4.81
N LEU A 55 -7.99 6.84 -4.24
CA LEU A 55 -6.94 7.81 -3.93
C LEU A 55 -5.84 7.91 -5.00
N ASP A 56 -6.04 7.30 -6.17
CA ASP A 56 -5.04 7.19 -7.25
C ASP A 56 -3.68 6.68 -6.74
N LEU A 57 -3.73 5.63 -5.92
CA LEU A 57 -2.54 4.95 -5.40
C LEU A 57 -2.27 3.68 -6.20
N THR A 58 -0.99 3.45 -6.46
CA THR A 58 -0.48 2.25 -7.13
C THR A 58 0.35 1.42 -6.17
N GLY A 59 0.65 0.16 -6.48
CA GLY A 59 1.49 -0.68 -5.62
C GLY A 59 1.02 -2.12 -5.56
N PHE A 60 1.12 -2.73 -4.39
CA PHE A 60 0.66 -4.10 -4.18
C PHE A 60 0.15 -4.35 -2.76
N SER A 61 -0.70 -5.36 -2.62
CA SER A 61 -1.10 -5.96 -1.34
C SER A 61 -0.67 -7.42 -1.34
N LEU A 62 0.10 -7.83 -0.34
CA LEU A 62 0.50 -9.21 -0.09
C LEU A 62 -0.24 -9.71 1.16
N PRO A 63 -1.35 -10.45 1.00
CA PRO A 63 -2.04 -11.12 2.09
C PRO A 63 -1.14 -12.20 2.70
N GLY A 64 -1.17 -12.36 4.03
CA GLY A 64 -0.29 -13.32 4.68
C GLY A 64 -0.05 -13.08 6.16
N LYS A 65 0.96 -13.79 6.66
CA LYS A 65 1.61 -13.61 7.97
C LYS A 65 3.14 -13.61 7.77
N PRO A 66 3.79 -12.43 7.74
CA PRO A 66 3.19 -11.10 7.83
C PRO A 66 2.39 -10.73 6.57
N GLY A 67 1.47 -9.78 6.71
CA GLY A 67 0.87 -9.09 5.58
C GLY A 67 1.67 -7.84 5.24
N VAL A 68 1.79 -7.50 3.95
CA VAL A 68 2.52 -6.30 3.51
C VAL A 68 1.70 -5.57 2.48
N VAL A 69 1.60 -4.25 2.58
CA VAL A 69 1.00 -3.41 1.54
C VAL A 69 2.01 -2.33 1.18
N CYS A 70 2.29 -2.18 -0.11
CA CYS A 70 3.05 -1.06 -0.63
C CYS A 70 2.11 -0.16 -1.41
N VAL A 71 2.16 1.14 -1.14
CA VAL A 71 1.44 2.16 -1.91
C VAL A 71 2.40 3.22 -2.43
N GLU A 72 2.10 3.76 -3.61
CA GLU A 72 2.86 4.79 -4.31
C GLU A 72 1.90 5.82 -4.91
N GLY A 73 2.16 7.10 -4.64
CA GLY A 73 1.34 8.20 -5.16
C GLY A 73 1.67 9.52 -4.50
N LEU A 74 0.72 10.46 -4.53
CA LEU A 74 0.86 11.74 -3.87
C LEU A 74 0.90 11.55 -2.35
N LYS A 75 1.82 12.23 -1.66
CA LYS A 75 2.05 12.08 -0.21
C LYS A 75 0.76 12.23 0.59
N GLU A 76 -0.03 13.25 0.30
CA GLU A 76 -1.30 13.52 0.96
C GLU A 76 -2.29 12.35 0.81
N ASN A 77 -2.30 11.69 -0.36
CA ASN A 77 -3.15 10.53 -0.64
C ASN A 77 -2.66 9.30 0.13
N VAL A 78 -1.34 9.09 0.20
CA VAL A 78 -0.73 8.01 1.00
C VAL A 78 -1.02 8.21 2.49
N GLU A 79 -0.94 9.43 3.00
CA GLU A 79 -1.26 9.76 4.39
C GLU A 79 -2.73 9.55 4.74
N LEU A 80 -3.64 9.95 3.83
CA LEU A 80 -5.07 9.68 3.97
C LEU A 80 -5.37 8.18 3.93
N PHE A 81 -4.73 7.43 3.02
CA PHE A 81 -4.82 5.98 2.98
C PHE A 81 -4.37 5.34 4.29
N TYR A 82 -3.23 5.78 4.85
CA TYR A 82 -2.75 5.28 6.13
C TYR A 82 -3.67 5.66 7.30
N ALA A 83 -4.27 6.86 7.26
CA ALA A 83 -5.29 7.27 8.23
C ALA A 83 -6.51 6.32 8.20
N ARG A 84 -7.01 5.95 7.01
CA ARG A 84 -8.09 4.97 6.84
C ARG A 84 -7.69 3.58 7.31
N LEU A 85 -6.46 3.13 7.01
CA LEU A 85 -5.98 1.85 7.55
C LEU A 85 -6.05 1.85 9.07
N LYS A 86 -5.60 2.91 9.76
CA LYS A 86 -5.59 2.98 11.22
C LYS A 86 -6.98 2.92 11.87
N THR A 87 -8.08 3.16 11.14
CA THR A 87 -9.45 3.04 11.70
C THR A 87 -9.94 1.60 11.78
N LEU A 88 -9.30 0.68 11.04
CA LEU A 88 -9.65 -0.74 11.07
C LEU A 88 -8.98 -1.45 12.26
N PRO A 89 -9.62 -2.49 12.85
CA PRO A 89 -9.08 -3.18 14.02
C PRO A 89 -7.94 -4.14 13.63
N TRP A 90 -6.68 -3.74 13.78
CA TRP A 90 -5.52 -4.60 13.53
C TRP A 90 -4.90 -5.12 14.82
N GLN A 91 -4.34 -6.34 14.79
CA GLN A 91 -3.48 -6.79 15.89
C GLN A 91 -2.19 -5.96 15.97
N LYS A 92 -1.59 -5.66 14.82
CA LYS A 92 -0.46 -4.75 14.68
C LYS A 92 -0.39 -4.26 13.24
N LEU A 93 -0.25 -2.94 13.09
CA LEU A 93 -0.03 -2.21 11.83
C LEU A 93 1.14 -1.25 12.06
N GLY A 94 2.02 -1.06 11.08
CA GLY A 94 3.02 -0.01 11.14
C GLY A 94 3.60 0.32 9.77
N SER A 95 4.04 1.58 9.62
CA SER A 95 4.91 1.99 8.52
C SER A 95 6.32 1.46 8.75
N LYS A 96 6.88 0.77 7.75
CA LYS A 96 8.20 0.14 7.82
C LYS A 96 9.26 0.85 7.02
N HIS A 97 8.88 1.36 5.86
CA HIS A 97 9.78 2.07 4.97
C HIS A 97 8.98 3.12 4.21
N ARG A 98 9.54 4.31 4.09
CA ARG A 98 8.93 5.45 3.41
C ARG A 98 9.99 6.19 2.61
N VAL A 99 9.70 6.47 1.35
CA VAL A 99 10.50 7.33 0.47
C VAL A 99 9.64 8.49 0.01
N GLU A 100 10.17 9.69 0.08
CA GLU A 100 9.51 10.91 -0.39
C GLU A 100 10.42 11.65 -1.38
N GLU A 101 9.85 12.15 -2.48
CA GLU A 101 10.59 12.90 -3.51
C GLU A 101 9.73 14.03 -4.08
N GLU A 102 10.27 15.24 -4.16
CA GLU A 102 9.60 16.35 -4.83
C GLU A 102 9.48 16.07 -6.32
N CYS A 103 8.28 16.25 -6.88
CA CYS A 103 8.04 15.96 -8.28
C CYS A 103 6.99 16.90 -8.88
N SER A 104 7.03 17.00 -10.21
CA SER A 104 5.88 17.47 -10.99
C SER A 104 4.94 16.30 -11.27
N MET A 105 3.80 16.60 -11.88
CA MET A 105 2.84 15.58 -12.31
C MET A 105 3.45 14.53 -13.27
N ASP A 106 4.25 14.96 -14.24
CA ASP A 106 4.97 14.07 -15.14
C ASP A 106 6.08 13.29 -14.40
N GLY A 107 6.76 13.94 -13.45
CA GLY A 107 7.76 13.30 -12.58
C GLY A 107 7.18 12.14 -11.77
N MET A 108 5.98 12.32 -11.19
CA MET A 108 5.31 11.27 -10.42
C MET A 108 5.04 10.01 -11.24
N SER A 109 4.60 10.19 -12.49
CA SER A 109 4.35 9.06 -13.39
C SER A 109 5.62 8.23 -13.66
N ARG A 110 6.80 8.87 -13.65
CA ARG A 110 8.10 8.18 -13.81
C ARG A 110 8.61 7.51 -12.53
N LEU A 111 8.22 8.04 -11.37
CA LEU A 111 8.63 7.51 -10.06
C LEU A 111 7.83 6.26 -9.64
N ARG A 112 6.56 6.17 -10.07
CA ARG A 112 5.72 4.98 -9.88
C ARG A 112 6.37 3.76 -10.53
N LYS A 113 6.44 2.65 -9.77
CA LYS A 113 6.93 1.34 -10.25
C LYS A 113 5.78 0.39 -10.55
N PHE A 114 4.56 0.75 -10.15
CA PHE A 114 3.35 -0.02 -10.37
C PHE A 114 2.31 0.85 -11.10
N GLU A 115 1.53 0.24 -11.98
CA GLU A 115 0.47 0.95 -12.71
C GLU A 115 -0.82 1.07 -11.90
N LYS A 116 -1.11 0.05 -11.08
CA LYS A 116 -2.30 -0.03 -10.21
C LYS A 116 -1.94 -0.82 -8.96
N LEU A 117 -2.71 -0.62 -7.89
CA LEU A 117 -2.63 -1.48 -6.73
C LEU A 117 -3.23 -2.86 -7.06
N ARG A 118 -2.44 -3.94 -6.92
CA ARG A 118 -2.92 -5.32 -7.11
C ARG A 118 -2.68 -6.18 -5.88
N GLU A 119 -3.63 -7.05 -5.58
CA GLU A 119 -3.40 -8.13 -4.62
C GLU A 119 -2.53 -9.20 -5.29
N LEU A 120 -1.47 -9.62 -4.61
CA LEU A 120 -0.60 -10.71 -5.04
C LEU A 120 -1.17 -12.01 -4.50
N ASP A 121 -1.47 -12.96 -5.39
CA ASP A 121 -2.02 -14.25 -5.00
C ASP A 121 -0.94 -15.11 -4.35
N VAL A 122 -1.19 -15.46 -3.08
CA VAL A 122 -0.36 -16.35 -2.27
C VAL A 122 -1.01 -17.73 -2.18
N GLU A 123 -1.58 -18.23 -3.28
CA GLU A 123 -2.05 -19.61 -3.25
C GLU A 123 -0.85 -20.53 -3.05
N TYR A 124 -0.92 -21.29 -1.96
CA TYR A 124 0.12 -22.18 -1.44
C TYR A 124 0.17 -23.46 -2.29
N GLN A 125 0.36 -23.33 -3.61
CA GLN A 125 0.55 -24.48 -4.49
C GLN A 125 2.05 -24.70 -4.68
N GLY A 126 2.54 -25.74 -4.01
CA GLY A 126 3.93 -26.04 -3.75
C GLY A 126 4.86 -25.92 -4.96
N THR A 127 5.69 -24.87 -4.95
CA THR A 127 7.13 -24.93 -5.31
C THR A 127 7.86 -23.62 -5.07
N LYS A 128 7.18 -22.46 -4.95
CA LYS A 128 7.80 -21.16 -4.61
C LYS A 128 7.07 -20.50 -3.43
N SER A 129 7.81 -19.98 -2.46
CA SER A 129 7.22 -19.16 -1.39
C SER A 129 6.82 -17.80 -1.96
N SER A 130 5.64 -17.29 -1.59
CA SER A 130 5.15 -15.96 -2.01
C SER A 130 6.13 -14.83 -1.71
N LEU A 131 6.93 -14.97 -0.65
CA LEU A 131 8.01 -14.04 -0.32
C LEU A 131 9.16 -14.07 -1.33
N GLY A 132 9.49 -15.24 -1.89
CA GLY A 132 10.50 -15.38 -2.93
C GLY A 132 10.06 -14.74 -4.25
N GLU A 133 8.79 -14.89 -4.62
CA GLU A 133 8.22 -14.21 -5.78
C GLU A 133 8.14 -12.70 -5.56
N LEU A 134 7.68 -12.24 -4.39
CA LEU A 134 7.71 -10.82 -4.04
C LEU A 134 9.14 -10.27 -4.15
N ARG A 135 10.14 -10.98 -3.61
CA ARG A 135 11.54 -10.55 -3.71
C ARG A 135 11.98 -10.41 -5.16
N GLN A 136 11.64 -11.36 -6.05
CA GLN A 136 11.95 -11.26 -7.48
C GLN A 136 11.27 -10.03 -8.11
N GLN A 137 10.00 -9.77 -7.80
CA GLN A 137 9.31 -8.59 -8.32
C GLN A 137 9.92 -7.28 -7.83
N LEU A 138 10.36 -7.22 -6.56
CA LEU A 138 11.04 -6.05 -6.00
C LEU A 138 12.41 -5.84 -6.66
N VAL A 139 13.20 -6.90 -6.88
CA VAL A 139 14.48 -6.84 -7.60
C VAL A 139 14.28 -6.29 -9.02
N LEU A 140 13.29 -6.80 -9.76
CA LEU A 140 12.98 -6.32 -11.11
C LEU A 140 12.58 -4.83 -11.17
N LYS A 141 12.11 -4.27 -10.05
CA LYS A 141 11.71 -2.86 -9.92
C LYS A 141 12.77 -1.98 -9.26
N GLY A 142 13.91 -2.56 -8.86
CA GLY A 142 14.97 -1.86 -8.12
C GLY A 142 14.58 -1.48 -6.69
N LEU A 143 13.73 -2.29 -6.03
CA LEU A 143 13.22 -2.10 -4.67
C LEU A 143 13.71 -3.20 -3.71
N ASP A 144 14.78 -3.91 -4.08
CA ASP A 144 15.34 -5.02 -3.32
C ASP A 144 15.90 -4.60 -1.96
N TYR A 145 16.44 -3.38 -1.87
CA TYR A 145 16.95 -2.79 -0.64
C TYR A 145 15.90 -2.75 0.48
N VAL A 146 14.61 -2.60 0.13
CA VAL A 146 13.50 -2.52 1.11
C VAL A 146 13.18 -3.87 1.74
N PHE A 147 13.55 -4.98 1.09
CA PHE A 147 13.14 -6.31 1.55
C PHE A 147 13.64 -6.63 2.95
N GLY A 148 14.90 -6.28 3.26
CA GLY A 148 15.49 -6.46 4.59
C GLY A 148 14.76 -5.62 5.65
N GLU A 149 14.44 -4.36 5.33
CA GLU A 149 13.77 -3.43 6.25
C GLU A 149 12.33 -3.84 6.58
N VAL A 150 11.58 -4.29 5.57
CA VAL A 150 10.17 -4.67 5.74
C VAL A 150 10.01 -5.99 6.48
N PHE A 151 10.87 -6.98 6.18
CA PHE A 151 10.76 -8.32 6.76
C PHE A 151 11.67 -8.55 7.97
N GLY A 152 12.54 -7.58 8.32
CA GLY A 152 13.46 -7.70 9.45
C GLY A 152 14.52 -8.80 9.24
N ILE A 153 14.81 -9.13 7.99
CA ILE A 153 15.92 -10.01 7.64
C ILE A 153 17.15 -9.12 7.65
N GLY A 154 17.90 -9.16 8.76
CA GLY A 154 19.19 -8.49 8.82
C GLY A 154 20.04 -8.95 7.64
N THR A 155 20.52 -7.99 6.85
CA THR A 155 21.68 -8.26 5.99
C THR A 155 22.87 -8.34 6.94
N ASP A 156 23.09 -9.52 7.52
CA ASP A 156 24.36 -9.83 8.15
C ASP A 156 25.39 -9.80 7.02
N ASN A 157 26.13 -8.69 6.95
CA ASN A 157 27.21 -8.46 6.01
C ASN A 157 28.51 -9.05 6.57
#